data_AF-A0A949ENA8-F1
#
_entry.id   AF-A0A949ENA8-F1
#
_cell.length_a   1.000
_cell.length_b   1.000
_cell.length_c   1.000
_cell.angle_alpha   90.00
_cell.angle_beta   90.00
_cell.angle_gamma   90.00
#
_symmetry.space_group_name_H-M   'P 1'
#
loop_
_entity.id
_entity.type
_entity.pdbx_description
1 polymer ?
#
loop_
_entity_poly.entity_id
_entity_poly.type
_entity_poly.pdbx_seq_one_letter_code
_entity_poly.pdbx_strand_id
1 'polypeptide(L)'
;MSAIKIPLVLLLIAVLFLCHPRLVLASDTVAPVSSLTLDPSSPDGLEDWYLQTVLAKIISSDLESGVLKIYHKLNQSPWEYKTFSGSLNTVINPSFEDDLSQSWQLVGDDPGFVDREIYFDGERSVNIVATNILSETCWENALRYIPADPWDTINSSLYLKTDNVMGTGAYFKIYTKFGEIKTLIGESTKVTGTANWQILSKSVVLGTDDLDGVYLSLCLWGSGKVNFDSVYSATVAEEISNTVNISSSGLNTLSFYAQDNALNLEDTKTATVKIDTKAPSPWSDFKIGDEKGNDHSFAVFIKIADADSGLKKGYEKFQYSVDGGVTWGYYSNLDKCSGNFVNNGWVALDNISYDGANEATLETPVVNYCNSAWKTCKSVRFFVRDVAGRDSLKDICINGPWFRTENASIYANGAISQGGGGADDTASGLIISRTTVSNVSSGLGIILEYYKHKTAPLSFVEMLSKTKNVLTVSSFPRSSGAYLINNDLTIGSNTVPSEVKNGSAKVVVFVKGDLTVGYDIDLASSGAIVFIVAGDVDIARTVTKLDVFIVADGSIDTTYNGNSKSDSILINGGLVGKAVNLSRQISSKQATDPAEDIVWNPNHLLYLSEILGVRKVVYKEL
;
A
#
# COMPACT_ATOMS: atom_id res chain seq x y z
N MET A 1 51.58 36.24 54.10
CA MET A 1 51.70 35.50 52.81
C MET A 1 50.44 34.64 52.70
N SER A 2 49.36 35.17 52.11
CA SER A 2 49.06 35.23 50.67
C SER A 2 48.51 33.87 50.17
N ALA A 3 47.38 33.75 49.50
CA ALA A 3 46.22 34.60 49.23
C ALA A 3 45.16 33.65 48.65
N ILE A 4 43.93 33.69 49.17
CA ILE A 4 42.77 33.03 48.56
C ILE A 4 42.33 33.93 47.39
N LYS A 5 42.39 33.42 46.16
CA LYS A 5 41.89 34.11 44.97
C LYS A 5 40.45 33.69 44.69
N ILE A 6 39.52 34.59 45.02
CA ILE A 6 38.18 34.67 44.45
C ILE A 6 38.28 35.60 43.23
N PRO A 7 37.71 35.28 42.06
CA PRO A 7 37.44 36.28 41.05
C PRO A 7 36.03 36.83 41.23
N LEU A 8 35.98 38.05 41.77
CA LEU A 8 34.96 39.07 41.48
C LEU A 8 35.21 39.47 40.00
N VAL A 9 34.25 39.59 39.09
CA VAL A 9 33.44 40.80 38.83
C VAL A 9 32.60 40.47 37.58
N LEU A 10 31.27 40.58 37.64
CA LEU A 10 30.56 41.60 36.85
C LEU A 10 29.14 41.80 37.40
N LEU A 11 28.98 42.97 38.01
CA LEU A 11 27.76 43.62 38.39
C LEU A 11 27.02 44.05 37.11
N LEU A 12 25.87 43.44 36.80
CA LEU A 12 24.82 44.09 36.00
C LEU A 12 23.58 44.20 36.88
N ILE A 13 23.32 45.42 37.32
CA ILE A 13 22.18 45.83 38.12
C ILE A 13 20.92 45.82 37.25
N ALA A 14 19.88 45.19 37.81
CA ALA A 14 18.46 45.51 37.66
C ALA A 14 17.93 45.80 36.25
N VAL A 15 17.38 44.77 35.61
CA VAL A 15 15.93 44.70 35.35
C VAL A 15 15.51 43.23 35.47
N LEU A 16 15.33 42.73 36.69
CA LEU A 16 14.40 41.62 36.91
C LEU A 16 13.00 42.20 36.68
N PHE A 17 12.61 42.32 35.40
CA PHE A 17 11.20 42.28 35.09
C PHE A 17 10.74 40.91 35.59
N LEU A 18 9.90 40.95 36.61
CA LEU A 18 8.91 39.94 36.91
C LEU A 18 8.11 39.67 35.64
N CYS A 19 8.69 38.94 34.69
CA CYS A 19 7.94 38.14 33.74
C CYS A 19 7.92 36.74 34.32
N HIS A 20 7.21 36.61 35.45
CA HIS A 20 6.39 35.42 35.56
C HIS A 20 5.48 35.52 34.33
N PRO A 21 5.46 34.54 33.39
CA PRO A 21 4.22 34.37 32.68
C PRO A 21 3.18 34.23 33.78
N ARG A 22 2.35 35.25 33.97
CA ARG A 22 1.12 35.10 34.73
C ARG A 22 0.49 33.86 34.10
N LEU A 23 0.33 32.81 34.90
CA LEU A 23 -0.59 31.74 34.60
C LEU A 23 -1.86 32.41 34.06
N VAL A 24 -2.11 32.29 32.77
CA VAL A 24 -3.49 32.28 32.31
C VAL A 24 -3.94 30.90 32.77
N LEU A 25 -4.55 30.85 33.95
CA LEU A 25 -5.34 29.71 34.38
C LEU A 25 -6.36 29.53 33.25
N ALA A 26 -6.17 28.50 32.44
CA ALA A 26 -7.22 28.08 31.54
C ALA A 26 -8.41 27.71 32.43
N SER A 27 -9.50 28.48 32.34
CA SER A 27 -10.78 28.09 32.96
C SER A 27 -11.33 26.82 32.33
N ASP A 28 -10.91 26.56 31.09
CA ASP A 28 -11.26 25.37 30.32
C ASP A 28 -10.91 24.09 31.07
N THR A 29 -11.96 23.36 31.48
CA THR A 29 -11.81 22.02 32.06
C THR A 29 -12.32 20.91 31.14
N VAL A 30 -12.80 21.26 29.96
CA VAL A 30 -13.40 20.33 29.01
C VAL A 30 -12.36 19.89 28.01
N ALA A 31 -12.15 18.59 27.92
CA ALA A 31 -11.28 18.04 26.88
C ALA A 31 -11.90 18.23 25.48
N PRO A 32 -11.06 18.34 24.42
CA PRO A 32 -11.54 18.32 23.05
C PRO A 32 -12.36 17.07 22.73
N VAL A 33 -13.16 17.17 21.66
CA VAL A 33 -13.88 16.03 21.08
C VAL A 33 -13.39 15.77 19.66
N SER A 34 -13.05 14.51 19.37
CA SER A 34 -12.64 14.04 18.05
C SER A 34 -13.66 13.09 17.41
N SER A 35 -13.77 13.15 16.08
CA SER A 35 -14.53 12.22 15.23
C SER A 35 -13.63 11.61 14.16
N LEU A 36 -14.00 10.42 13.67
CA LEU A 36 -13.25 9.68 12.65
C LEU A 36 -14.12 9.44 11.42
N THR A 37 -13.56 9.70 10.24
CA THR A 37 -14.12 9.31 8.95
C THR A 37 -13.11 8.44 8.19
N LEU A 38 -13.61 7.41 7.51
CA LEU A 38 -12.80 6.50 6.70
C LEU A 38 -13.10 6.73 5.22
N ASP A 39 -12.09 6.61 4.38
CA ASP A 39 -12.21 6.58 2.93
C ASP A 39 -11.40 5.39 2.36
N PRO A 40 -12.06 4.38 1.77
CA PRO A 40 -13.50 4.28 1.57
C PRO A 40 -14.28 4.13 2.89
N SER A 41 -15.50 4.66 2.91
CA SER A 41 -16.33 4.71 4.12
C SER A 41 -16.91 3.37 4.55
N SER A 42 -16.83 2.36 3.68
CA SER A 42 -17.26 0.99 3.97
C SER A 42 -16.33 -0.03 3.29
N PRO A 43 -16.16 -1.22 3.90
CA PRO A 43 -15.40 -2.32 3.30
C PRO A 43 -15.96 -2.75 1.94
N ASP A 44 -15.08 -3.05 1.00
CA ASP A 44 -15.36 -3.52 -0.37
C ASP A 44 -15.09 -5.03 -0.57
N GLY A 45 -14.69 -5.73 0.49
CA GLY A 45 -14.54 -7.19 0.56
C GLY A 45 -15.60 -7.86 1.45
N LEU A 46 -15.47 -9.17 1.60
CA LEU A 46 -16.30 -9.97 2.52
C LEU A 46 -15.85 -9.77 3.98
N GLU A 47 -16.72 -10.11 4.95
CA GLU A 47 -16.39 -10.14 6.40
C GLU A 47 -15.72 -8.87 6.96
N ASP A 48 -16.16 -7.71 6.47
CA ASP A 48 -15.68 -6.37 6.81
C ASP A 48 -14.23 -6.08 6.42
N TRP A 49 -13.71 -6.79 5.41
CA TRP A 49 -12.38 -6.53 4.85
C TRP A 49 -12.40 -5.44 3.79
N TYR A 50 -11.44 -4.53 3.87
CA TYR A 50 -11.12 -3.61 2.79
C TYR A 50 -10.13 -4.28 1.84
N LEU A 51 -10.41 -4.21 0.55
CA LEU A 51 -9.55 -4.75 -0.50
C LEU A 51 -8.48 -3.75 -0.96
N GLN A 52 -8.45 -2.57 -0.34
CA GLN A 52 -7.53 -1.48 -0.64
C GLN A 52 -7.10 -0.75 0.63
N THR A 53 -6.08 0.10 0.49
CA THR A 53 -5.66 1.05 1.53
C THR A 53 -6.83 1.93 1.98
N VAL A 54 -6.90 2.20 3.29
CA VAL A 54 -7.91 3.07 3.90
C VAL A 54 -7.26 4.36 4.40
N LEU A 55 -7.87 5.48 4.07
CA LEU A 55 -7.52 6.80 4.59
C LEU A 55 -8.41 7.13 5.79
N ALA A 56 -7.81 7.34 6.95
CA ALA A 56 -8.51 7.70 8.18
C ALA A 56 -8.33 9.20 8.46
N LYS A 57 -9.42 9.96 8.44
CA LYS A 57 -9.42 11.40 8.74
C LYS A 57 -10.05 11.66 10.10
N ILE A 58 -9.25 12.15 11.03
CA ILE A 58 -9.62 12.55 12.38
C ILE A 58 -9.92 14.04 12.37
N ILE A 59 -11.10 14.45 12.82
CA ILE A 59 -11.52 15.85 12.93
C ILE A 59 -11.79 16.15 14.40
N SER A 60 -11.22 17.22 14.94
CA SER A 60 -11.33 17.55 16.36
C SER A 60 -11.83 18.97 16.57
N SER A 61 -12.56 19.18 17.66
CA SER A 61 -13.06 20.48 18.08
C SER A 61 -12.93 20.64 19.58
N ASP A 62 -12.58 21.84 20.01
CA ASP A 62 -12.69 22.30 21.39
C ASP A 62 -13.22 23.74 21.36
N LEU A 63 -14.21 24.05 22.19
CA LEU A 63 -14.91 25.33 22.11
C LEU A 63 -14.34 26.40 23.03
N GLU A 64 -13.52 26.04 24.02
CA GLU A 64 -13.10 26.98 25.05
C GLU A 64 -11.69 27.48 24.84
N SER A 65 -10.70 26.59 24.76
CA SER A 65 -9.32 26.95 24.48
C SER A 65 -8.89 26.58 23.05
N GLY A 66 -9.68 25.78 22.35
CA GLY A 66 -9.38 25.32 20.99
C GLY A 66 -8.34 24.18 20.97
N VAL A 67 -8.33 23.40 19.89
CA VAL A 67 -7.47 22.20 19.79
C VAL A 67 -6.00 22.57 19.55
N LEU A 68 -5.10 22.18 20.44
CA LEU A 68 -3.64 22.36 20.26
C LEU A 68 -3.04 21.24 19.41
N LYS A 69 -3.39 19.97 19.67
CA LYS A 69 -2.83 18.79 18.99
C LYS A 69 -3.87 17.71 18.75
N ILE A 70 -3.70 16.98 17.64
CA ILE A 70 -4.32 15.68 17.40
C ILE A 70 -3.23 14.61 17.46
N TYR A 71 -3.39 13.65 18.35
CA TYR A 71 -2.52 12.49 18.52
C TYR A 71 -3.12 11.27 17.81
N HIS A 72 -2.25 10.46 17.20
CA HIS A 72 -2.64 9.18 16.63
C HIS A 72 -1.51 8.15 16.73
N LYS A 73 -1.88 6.87 16.68
CA LYS A 73 -0.93 5.75 16.46
C LYS A 73 -1.62 4.61 15.75
N LEU A 74 -0.85 3.85 14.98
CA LEU A 74 -1.32 2.66 14.29
C LEU A 74 -0.72 1.42 14.95
N ASN A 75 -1.58 0.51 15.40
CA ASN A 75 -1.19 -0.72 16.09
C ASN A 75 -0.32 -0.41 17.32
N GLN A 76 0.88 -0.99 17.39
CA GLN A 76 1.83 -0.79 18.48
C GLN A 76 2.88 0.29 18.17
N SER A 77 2.65 1.13 17.16
CA SER A 77 3.56 2.24 16.85
C SER A 77 3.61 3.25 18.00
N PRO A 78 4.70 4.05 18.12
CA PRO A 78 4.71 5.24 18.95
C PRO A 78 3.58 6.21 18.56
N TRP A 79 3.20 7.07 19.50
CA TRP A 79 2.28 8.17 19.25
C TRP A 79 2.92 9.24 18.38
N GLU A 80 2.22 9.63 17.32
CA GLU A 80 2.52 10.78 16.46
C GLU A 80 1.46 11.86 16.66
N TYR A 81 1.78 13.11 16.32
CA TYR A 81 0.82 14.21 16.46
C TYR A 81 1.00 15.31 15.40
N LYS A 82 -0.10 16.03 15.16
CA LYS A 82 -0.14 17.27 14.37
C LYS A 82 -0.55 18.44 15.28
N THR A 83 0.17 19.55 15.21
CA THR A 83 -0.10 20.78 16.00
C THR A 83 -0.92 21.77 15.19
N PHE A 84 -1.79 22.52 15.86
CA PHE A 84 -2.62 23.57 15.28
C PHE A 84 -2.39 24.89 16.02
N SER A 85 -2.28 25.99 15.26
CA SER A 85 -2.08 27.34 15.81
C SER A 85 -3.23 28.30 15.53
N GLY A 86 -4.15 27.95 14.62
CA GLY A 86 -5.32 28.77 14.24
C GLY A 86 -6.64 28.33 14.89
N SER A 87 -6.58 27.44 15.88
CA SER A 87 -7.76 26.90 16.57
C SER A 87 -8.12 27.66 17.84
N LEU A 88 -7.25 28.55 18.31
CA LEU A 88 -7.40 29.26 19.58
C LEU A 88 -8.71 30.04 19.60
N ASN A 89 -9.54 29.79 20.62
CA ASN A 89 -10.74 30.59 20.83
C ASN A 89 -10.33 32.01 21.26
N THR A 90 -10.90 33.00 20.59
CA THR A 90 -10.60 34.42 20.84
C THR A 90 -11.76 35.15 21.52
N VAL A 91 -12.85 34.45 21.80
CA VAL A 91 -13.96 34.95 22.60
C VAL A 91 -13.47 35.20 24.03
N ILE A 92 -13.69 36.41 24.53
CA ILE A 92 -13.40 36.74 25.92
C ILE A 92 -14.54 36.21 26.81
N ASN A 93 -14.17 35.51 27.88
CA ASN A 93 -15.09 34.89 28.83
C ASN A 93 -16.12 33.97 28.15
N PRO A 94 -15.67 32.94 27.41
CA PRO A 94 -16.52 32.08 26.60
C PRO A 94 -17.45 31.18 27.42
N SER A 95 -17.06 30.82 28.64
CA SER A 95 -17.82 30.03 29.63
C SER A 95 -18.45 30.85 30.75
N PHE A 96 -18.37 32.18 30.68
CA PHE A 96 -19.06 33.07 31.63
C PHE A 96 -18.59 32.95 33.11
N GLU A 97 -17.37 32.47 33.33
CA GLU A 97 -16.78 32.29 34.66
C GLU A 97 -16.41 33.60 35.38
N ASP A 98 -16.27 34.70 34.64
CA ASP A 98 -15.99 36.02 35.19
C ASP A 98 -17.27 36.82 35.54
N ASP A 99 -17.12 38.08 35.97
CA ASP A 99 -18.22 38.96 36.40
C ASP A 99 -19.05 39.57 35.24
N LEU A 100 -18.88 39.02 34.02
CA LEU A 100 -19.38 39.53 32.74
C LEU A 100 -18.96 40.97 32.40
N SER A 101 -18.26 41.68 33.29
CA SER A 101 -17.99 43.09 33.13
C SER A 101 -17.14 43.31 31.89
N GLN A 102 -17.65 44.13 30.97
CA GLN A 102 -17.04 44.41 29.67
C GLN A 102 -16.95 43.23 28.69
N SER A 103 -17.34 41.99 29.04
CA SER A 103 -17.31 40.85 28.10
C SER A 103 -18.64 40.66 27.38
N TRP A 104 -19.73 40.47 28.14
CA TRP A 104 -21.06 40.20 27.61
C TRP A 104 -22.10 41.16 28.19
N GLN A 105 -23.02 41.64 27.36
CA GLN A 105 -24.07 42.57 27.75
C GLN A 105 -25.45 42.06 27.32
N LEU A 106 -26.42 42.17 28.22
CA LEU A 106 -27.80 41.85 27.90
C LEU A 106 -28.43 43.01 27.12
N VAL A 107 -29.05 42.69 25.98
CA VAL A 107 -29.76 43.61 25.10
C VAL A 107 -31.16 43.06 24.88
N GLY A 108 -32.18 43.81 25.28
CA GLY A 108 -33.59 43.39 25.22
C GLY A 108 -34.34 43.72 26.50
N ASP A 109 -35.61 43.33 26.55
CA ASP A 109 -36.52 43.65 27.66
C ASP A 109 -36.72 42.49 28.65
N ASP A 110 -36.36 41.26 28.27
CA ASP A 110 -36.50 40.09 29.14
C ASP A 110 -35.30 39.95 30.10
N PRO A 111 -35.49 39.41 31.31
CA PRO A 111 -34.41 39.22 32.25
C PRO A 111 -33.41 38.13 31.80
N GLY A 112 -32.14 38.39 32.05
CA GLY A 112 -31.04 37.43 31.86
C GLY A 112 -30.07 37.49 33.04
N PHE A 113 -29.54 36.34 33.43
CA PHE A 113 -28.70 36.18 34.61
C PHE A 113 -27.52 35.24 34.37
N VAL A 114 -26.49 35.39 35.21
CA VAL A 114 -25.50 34.33 35.41
C VAL A 114 -26.17 33.19 36.18
N ASP A 115 -26.10 31.98 35.64
CA ASP A 115 -26.62 30.75 36.23
C ASP A 115 -25.46 29.95 36.84
N ARG A 116 -25.63 29.44 38.07
CA ARG A 116 -24.61 28.63 38.78
C ARG A 116 -25.07 27.21 39.08
N GLU A 117 -26.26 26.85 38.60
CA GLU A 117 -26.85 25.52 38.79
C GLU A 117 -26.91 24.76 37.47
N ILE A 118 -27.09 25.49 36.36
CA ILE A 118 -27.16 24.94 35.03
C ILE A 118 -26.01 25.53 34.21
N TYR A 119 -24.96 24.75 34.02
CA TYR A 119 -23.79 25.09 33.21
C TYR A 119 -23.30 23.84 32.46
N PHE A 120 -22.44 24.04 31.47
CA PHE A 120 -21.82 23.01 30.64
C PHE A 120 -20.34 22.84 31.02
N ASP A 121 -19.58 23.94 31.08
CA ASP A 121 -18.20 23.97 31.58
C ASP A 121 -18.11 24.84 32.84
N GLY A 122 -17.07 24.63 33.66
CA GLY A 122 -16.77 25.44 34.82
C GLY A 122 -17.83 25.35 35.93
N GLU A 123 -18.28 26.51 36.41
CA GLU A 123 -19.26 26.67 37.49
C GLU A 123 -20.42 27.60 37.09
N ARG A 124 -20.41 28.18 35.88
CA ARG A 124 -21.33 29.22 35.45
C ARG A 124 -21.77 29.08 34.01
N SER A 125 -22.94 29.63 33.72
CA SER A 125 -23.39 29.93 32.36
C SER A 125 -24.18 31.24 32.36
N VAL A 126 -24.67 31.69 31.22
CA VAL A 126 -25.68 32.76 31.18
C VAL A 126 -27.02 32.23 30.71
N ASN A 127 -28.10 32.81 31.23
CA ASN A 127 -29.45 32.48 30.82
C ASN A 127 -30.25 33.70 30.36
N ILE A 128 -31.34 33.40 29.67
CA ILE A 128 -32.43 34.33 29.36
C ILE A 128 -33.73 33.64 29.78
N VAL A 129 -34.58 34.35 30.52
CA VAL A 129 -35.90 33.87 30.95
C VAL A 129 -36.95 34.84 30.44
N ALA A 130 -37.70 34.44 29.42
CA ALA A 130 -38.67 35.29 28.76
C ALA A 130 -40.10 34.76 28.95
N THR A 131 -41.06 35.69 29.02
CA THR A 131 -42.49 35.35 29.14
C THR A 131 -43.30 35.76 27.91
N ASN A 132 -42.74 36.61 27.06
CA ASN A 132 -43.39 37.13 25.88
C ASN A 132 -42.87 36.44 24.62
N ILE A 133 -43.75 35.95 23.76
CA ILE A 133 -43.37 35.29 22.51
C ILE A 133 -42.95 36.26 21.39
N LEU A 134 -43.12 37.58 21.58
CA LEU A 134 -42.90 38.61 20.57
C LEU A 134 -41.64 39.45 20.77
N SER A 135 -40.90 39.28 21.88
CA SER A 135 -39.64 40.00 22.15
C SER A 135 -38.43 39.12 21.82
N GLU A 136 -37.34 39.78 21.42
CA GLU A 136 -36.01 39.18 21.30
C GLU A 136 -35.11 39.81 22.36
N THR A 137 -34.46 38.96 23.15
CA THR A 137 -33.44 39.35 24.12
C THR A 137 -32.17 38.55 23.84
N CYS A 138 -31.02 39.20 23.90
CA CYS A 138 -29.73 38.58 23.57
C CYS A 138 -28.61 38.97 24.55
N TRP A 139 -27.64 38.07 24.72
CA TRP A 139 -26.32 38.39 25.27
C TRP A 139 -25.35 38.74 24.13
N GLU A 140 -24.73 39.91 24.16
CA GLU A 140 -23.81 40.40 23.10
C GLU A 140 -22.40 40.67 23.63
N ASN A 141 -21.37 40.31 22.85
CA ASN A 141 -19.97 40.66 23.15
C ASN A 141 -19.43 41.85 22.33
N ALA A 142 -20.30 42.75 21.85
CA ALA A 142 -19.90 43.84 20.94
C ALA A 142 -18.84 44.83 21.51
N LEU A 143 -18.70 44.92 22.83
CA LEU A 143 -17.66 45.74 23.50
C LEU A 143 -16.27 45.11 23.45
N ARG A 144 -16.22 43.78 23.30
CA ARG A 144 -15.03 42.94 23.21
C ARG A 144 -15.20 42.01 22.01
N TYR A 145 -15.36 42.64 20.85
CA TYR A 145 -15.46 41.94 19.58
C TYR A 145 -14.19 41.11 19.33
N ILE A 146 -14.36 40.05 18.55
CA ILE A 146 -13.32 39.14 18.09
C ILE A 146 -12.61 39.78 16.90
N PRO A 147 -11.30 40.05 16.95
CA PRO A 147 -10.55 40.54 15.80
C PRO A 147 -10.59 39.52 14.65
N ALA A 148 -10.78 40.01 13.43
CA ALA A 148 -10.78 39.18 12.22
C ALA A 148 -10.41 40.04 11.01
N ASP A 149 -9.83 39.42 9.97
CA ASP A 149 -9.44 40.11 8.75
C ASP A 149 -10.52 39.99 7.67
N PRO A 150 -10.62 40.98 6.74
CA PRO A 150 -11.43 40.88 5.53
C PRO A 150 -11.30 39.52 4.83
N TRP A 151 -12.42 38.96 4.37
CA TRP A 151 -12.47 37.70 3.61
C TRP A 151 -12.11 36.42 4.37
N ASP A 152 -11.79 36.51 5.67
CA ASP A 152 -11.65 35.32 6.51
C ASP A 152 -12.95 34.51 6.57
N THR A 153 -12.83 33.20 6.83
CA THR A 153 -13.96 32.39 7.26
C THR A 153 -13.96 32.31 8.77
N ILE A 154 -15.01 32.83 9.41
CA ILE A 154 -15.23 32.69 10.83
C ILE A 154 -16.08 31.45 11.11
N ASN A 155 -15.63 30.62 12.05
CA ASN A 155 -16.43 29.53 12.61
C ASN A 155 -16.81 29.91 14.02
N SER A 156 -18.12 29.98 14.29
CA SER A 156 -18.65 30.26 15.61
C SER A 156 -19.53 29.11 16.08
N SER A 157 -19.40 28.73 17.35
CA SER A 157 -20.23 27.70 17.96
C SER A 157 -20.49 28.01 19.43
N LEU A 158 -21.52 27.39 20.02
CA LEU A 158 -21.78 27.45 21.45
C LEU A 158 -22.60 26.25 21.90
N TYR A 159 -22.60 25.95 23.19
CA TYR A 159 -23.58 25.05 23.80
C TYR A 159 -24.79 25.84 24.30
N LEU A 160 -25.99 25.29 24.07
CA LEU A 160 -27.21 25.80 24.68
C LEU A 160 -28.10 24.69 25.23
N LYS A 161 -28.88 25.03 26.24
CA LYS A 161 -29.92 24.18 26.84
C LYS A 161 -31.22 24.95 26.90
N THR A 162 -32.33 24.34 26.52
CA THR A 162 -33.65 25.00 26.49
C THR A 162 -34.64 24.32 27.41
N ASP A 163 -35.52 25.11 28.03
CA ASP A 163 -36.65 24.64 28.82
C ASP A 163 -37.92 25.40 28.43
N ASN A 164 -38.89 24.68 27.87
CA ASN A 164 -40.18 25.19 27.42
C ASN A 164 -40.08 26.42 26.49
N VAL A 165 -39.08 26.44 25.61
CA VAL A 165 -38.89 27.54 24.66
C VAL A 165 -39.98 27.50 23.58
N MET A 166 -40.72 28.59 23.43
CA MET A 166 -41.80 28.75 22.45
C MET A 166 -41.59 30.00 21.59
N GLY A 167 -42.31 30.12 20.47
CA GLY A 167 -42.16 31.23 19.54
C GLY A 167 -41.09 30.93 18.47
N THR A 168 -40.21 31.90 18.20
CA THR A 168 -39.16 31.76 17.17
C THR A 168 -38.02 30.84 17.64
N GLY A 169 -37.66 30.88 18.92
CA GLY A 169 -36.71 29.95 19.55
C GLY A 169 -35.40 30.60 20.01
N ALA A 170 -34.47 29.77 20.46
CA ALA A 170 -33.12 30.16 20.88
C ALA A 170 -32.08 29.88 19.79
N TYR A 171 -31.13 30.79 19.59
CA TYR A 171 -30.11 30.74 18.53
C TYR A 171 -28.98 31.75 18.80
N PHE A 172 -28.04 31.89 17.88
CA PHE A 172 -27.09 33.00 17.89
C PHE A 172 -26.93 33.64 16.52
N LYS A 173 -26.50 34.89 16.53
CA LYS A 173 -26.21 35.72 15.36
C LYS A 173 -24.74 36.11 15.34
N ILE A 174 -24.20 36.30 14.14
CA ILE A 174 -22.85 36.77 13.87
C ILE A 174 -22.94 38.10 13.15
N TYR A 175 -22.29 39.12 13.69
CA TYR A 175 -22.23 40.45 13.11
C TYR A 175 -20.79 40.84 12.80
N THR A 176 -20.57 41.55 11.69
CA THR A 176 -19.33 42.32 11.49
C THR A 176 -19.42 43.66 12.22
N LYS A 177 -18.25 44.20 12.59
CA LYS A 177 -18.08 45.52 13.16
C LYS A 177 -17.09 46.32 12.33
N PHE A 178 -17.45 47.55 11.97
CA PHE A 178 -16.54 48.56 11.42
C PHE A 178 -16.92 49.92 12.01
N GLY A 179 -16.13 50.41 12.96
CA GLY A 179 -16.51 51.53 13.82
C GLY A 179 -17.81 51.26 14.58
N GLU A 180 -18.83 52.09 14.34
CA GLU A 180 -20.17 51.97 14.92
C GLU A 180 -21.13 51.14 14.04
N ILE A 181 -20.73 50.79 12.81
CA ILE A 181 -21.58 50.03 11.89
C ILE A 181 -21.52 48.55 12.26
N LYS A 182 -22.71 47.94 12.37
CA LYS A 182 -22.92 46.53 12.69
C LYS A 182 -23.76 45.89 11.58
N THR A 183 -23.26 44.82 10.95
CA THR A 183 -23.98 44.13 9.87
C THR A 183 -24.17 42.66 10.21
N LEU A 184 -25.42 42.17 10.19
CA LEU A 184 -25.72 40.76 10.39
C LEU A 184 -25.24 39.96 9.18
N ILE A 185 -24.36 38.98 9.41
CA ILE A 185 -23.77 38.15 8.35
C ILE A 185 -24.08 36.66 8.51
N GLY A 186 -24.52 36.24 9.71
CA GLY A 186 -24.85 34.84 9.97
C GLY A 186 -25.84 34.67 11.09
N GLU A 187 -26.62 33.60 11.00
CA GLU A 187 -27.51 33.12 12.06
C GLU A 187 -27.42 31.59 12.08
N SER A 188 -27.41 31.02 13.28
CA SER A 188 -27.50 29.57 13.48
C SER A 188 -28.93 29.05 13.33
N THR A 189 -29.10 27.73 13.36
CA THR A 189 -30.42 27.12 13.44
C THR A 189 -31.10 27.44 14.76
N LYS A 190 -32.43 27.55 14.76
CA LYS A 190 -33.21 27.88 15.96
C LYS A 190 -33.68 26.63 16.70
N VAL A 191 -33.62 26.66 18.03
CA VAL A 191 -34.04 25.58 18.93
C VAL A 191 -35.33 25.99 19.65
N THR A 192 -36.32 25.11 19.67
CA THR A 192 -37.58 25.27 20.40
C THR A 192 -37.85 24.05 21.28
N GLY A 193 -38.80 24.18 22.21
CA GLY A 193 -39.17 23.15 23.18
C GLY A 193 -38.18 23.04 24.35
N THR A 194 -38.08 21.84 24.90
CA THR A 194 -37.12 21.49 25.94
C THR A 194 -36.07 20.56 25.35
N ALA A 195 -34.81 20.95 25.45
CA ALA A 195 -33.67 20.17 24.98
C ALA A 195 -32.53 20.24 25.99
N ASN A 196 -31.81 19.13 26.16
CA ASN A 196 -30.57 19.15 26.94
C ASN A 196 -29.47 19.91 26.18
N TRP A 197 -28.30 20.10 26.82
CA TRP A 197 -27.15 20.75 26.20
C TRP A 197 -26.86 20.18 24.80
N GLN A 198 -26.84 21.06 23.81
CA GLN A 198 -26.51 20.75 22.43
C GLN A 198 -25.67 21.88 21.83
N ILE A 199 -24.85 21.55 20.84
CA ILE A 199 -24.03 22.52 20.12
C ILE A 199 -24.82 23.14 18.97
N LEU A 200 -24.72 24.45 18.81
CA LEU A 200 -25.03 25.13 17.56
C LEU A 200 -23.74 25.64 16.94
N SER A 201 -23.64 25.52 15.61
CA SER A 201 -22.46 25.96 14.86
C SER A 201 -22.86 26.73 13.60
N LYS A 202 -22.05 27.73 13.23
CA LYS A 202 -22.23 28.50 12.00
C LYS A 202 -20.88 28.98 11.47
N SER A 203 -20.65 28.74 10.18
CA SER A 203 -19.50 29.24 9.43
C SER A 203 -19.95 30.33 8.45
N VAL A 204 -19.19 31.43 8.38
CA VAL A 204 -19.50 32.57 7.48
C VAL A 204 -18.21 33.17 6.92
N VAL A 205 -18.22 33.53 5.64
CA VAL A 205 -17.13 34.30 5.00
C VAL A 205 -17.38 35.80 5.25
N LEU A 206 -16.39 36.51 5.77
CA LEU A 206 -16.43 37.93 6.13
C LEU A 206 -16.31 38.85 4.90
N GLY A 207 -17.18 38.66 3.89
CA GLY A 207 -17.10 39.30 2.56
C GLY A 207 -17.28 40.83 2.53
N THR A 208 -16.37 41.55 3.17
CA THR A 208 -16.27 43.01 3.29
C THR A 208 -14.79 43.40 3.31
N ASP A 209 -14.45 44.55 2.73
CA ASP A 209 -13.09 45.10 2.73
C ASP A 209 -12.79 45.96 3.98
N ASP A 210 -13.84 46.48 4.63
CA ASP A 210 -13.77 47.30 5.83
C ASP A 210 -14.26 46.51 7.05
N LEU A 211 -13.35 46.14 7.96
CA LEU A 211 -13.62 45.27 9.10
C LEU A 211 -12.67 45.55 10.27
N ASP A 212 -13.23 45.74 11.48
CA ASP A 212 -12.46 45.69 12.74
C ASP A 212 -12.49 44.27 13.34
N GLY A 213 -13.62 43.58 13.19
CA GLY A 213 -13.80 42.21 13.65
C GLY A 213 -15.26 41.77 13.68
N VAL A 214 -15.55 40.71 14.42
CA VAL A 214 -16.88 40.11 14.56
C VAL A 214 -17.36 40.09 15.99
N TYR A 215 -18.66 40.14 16.21
CA TYR A 215 -19.23 39.88 17.53
C TYR A 215 -20.46 38.98 17.40
N LEU A 216 -20.75 38.27 18.48
CA LEU A 216 -21.82 37.31 18.61
C LEU A 216 -22.95 37.88 19.47
N SER A 217 -24.17 37.46 19.15
CA SER A 217 -25.38 37.78 19.89
C SER A 217 -26.16 36.50 20.14
N LEU A 218 -26.25 36.07 21.40
CA LEU A 218 -26.86 34.81 21.83
C LEU A 218 -28.29 35.09 22.28
N CYS A 219 -29.28 34.63 21.52
CA CYS A 219 -30.62 35.19 21.55
C CYS A 219 -31.69 34.18 21.92
N LEU A 220 -32.72 34.66 22.61
CA LEU A 220 -34.03 34.04 22.70
C LEU A 220 -35.06 35.00 22.09
N TRP A 221 -35.73 34.58 21.02
CA TRP A 221 -36.92 35.26 20.51
C TRP A 221 -38.14 34.39 20.77
N GLY A 222 -38.82 34.67 21.87
CA GLY A 222 -39.82 33.76 22.38
C GLY A 222 -39.98 33.80 23.88
N SER A 223 -40.80 32.90 24.42
CA SER A 223 -40.91 32.65 25.86
C SER A 223 -40.18 31.37 26.26
N GLY A 224 -39.94 31.16 27.56
CA GLY A 224 -39.24 30.00 28.11
C GLY A 224 -37.89 30.38 28.71
N LYS A 225 -37.05 29.38 28.99
CA LYS A 225 -35.68 29.58 29.48
C LYS A 225 -34.66 28.98 28.51
N VAL A 226 -33.58 29.71 28.25
CA VAL A 226 -32.37 29.17 27.60
C VAL A 226 -31.15 29.47 28.45
N ASN A 227 -30.22 28.51 28.53
CA ASN A 227 -28.87 28.69 29.02
C ASN A 227 -27.89 28.59 27.84
N PHE A 228 -26.85 29.43 27.84
CA PHE A 228 -25.76 29.43 26.87
C PHE A 228 -24.42 29.26 27.58
N ASP A 229 -23.52 28.49 27.00
CA ASP A 229 -22.20 28.20 27.56
C ASP A 229 -21.16 27.82 26.48
N SER A 230 -19.87 27.85 26.85
CA SER A 230 -18.68 27.55 26.04
C SER A 230 -18.76 28.07 24.61
N VAL A 231 -18.75 29.40 24.48
CA VAL A 231 -18.83 30.09 23.20
C VAL A 231 -17.48 30.09 22.48
N TYR A 232 -17.45 29.52 21.29
CA TYR A 232 -16.29 29.50 20.41
C TYR A 232 -16.44 30.47 19.26
N SER A 233 -15.38 31.21 18.97
CA SER A 233 -15.23 31.85 17.67
C SER A 233 -13.75 32.04 17.31
N ALA A 234 -13.39 31.58 16.11
CA ALA A 234 -12.06 31.77 15.56
C ALA A 234 -12.09 31.88 14.02
N THR A 235 -11.08 32.54 13.47
CA THR A 235 -10.80 32.52 12.04
C THR A 235 -10.09 31.21 11.72
N VAL A 236 -10.72 30.37 10.90
CA VAL A 236 -10.23 29.01 10.67
C VAL A 236 -9.78 28.90 9.21
N ALA A 237 -8.46 28.91 8.99
CA ALA A 237 -7.89 28.77 7.65
C ALA A 237 -8.07 27.34 7.07
N GLU A 238 -8.07 26.33 7.95
CA GLU A 238 -8.22 24.91 7.57
C GLU A 238 -8.98 24.14 8.65
N GLU A 239 -9.76 23.14 8.25
CA GLU A 239 -10.40 22.21 9.18
C GLU A 239 -9.35 21.55 10.09
N ILE A 240 -9.61 21.57 11.40
CA ILE A 240 -8.76 20.99 12.42
C ILE A 240 -8.80 19.46 12.31
N SER A 241 -7.97 18.95 11.41
CA SER A 241 -7.96 17.54 11.05
C SER A 241 -6.55 16.99 10.82
N ASN A 242 -6.43 15.69 11.08
CA ASN A 242 -5.24 14.90 10.77
C ASN A 242 -5.63 13.64 9.98
N THR A 243 -4.79 13.26 9.04
CA THR A 243 -5.07 12.14 8.13
C THR A 243 -4.01 11.06 8.27
N VAL A 244 -4.45 9.80 8.38
CA VAL A 244 -3.61 8.63 8.60
C VAL A 244 -3.84 7.62 7.48
N ASN A 245 -2.78 7.20 6.81
CA ASN A 245 -2.83 6.14 5.80
C ASN A 245 -2.72 4.76 6.47
N ILE A 246 -3.77 3.95 6.38
CA ILE A 246 -3.79 2.56 6.87
C ILE A 246 -3.60 1.65 5.65
N SER A 247 -2.38 1.17 5.43
CA SER A 247 -2.01 0.39 4.23
C SER A 247 -1.46 -1.01 4.52
N SER A 248 -1.21 -1.33 5.78
CA SER A 248 -0.73 -2.66 6.17
C SER A 248 -1.87 -3.67 6.05
N SER A 249 -1.63 -4.79 5.38
CA SER A 249 -2.58 -5.91 5.39
C SER A 249 -2.79 -6.47 6.81
N GLY A 250 -3.91 -7.13 7.03
CA GLY A 250 -4.34 -7.71 8.30
C GLY A 250 -5.23 -6.78 9.13
N LEU A 251 -5.38 -7.12 10.42
CA LEU A 251 -6.13 -6.32 11.38
C LEU A 251 -5.29 -5.13 11.87
N ASN A 252 -5.78 -3.93 11.61
CA ASN A 252 -5.19 -2.68 12.07
C ASN A 252 -6.06 -2.03 13.15
N THR A 253 -5.41 -1.44 14.16
CA THR A 253 -6.06 -0.65 15.21
C THR A 253 -5.51 0.78 15.19
N LEU A 254 -6.33 1.74 14.79
CA LEU A 254 -6.04 3.17 14.93
C LEU A 254 -6.46 3.62 16.32
N SER A 255 -5.55 4.22 17.08
CA SER A 255 -5.88 4.93 18.33
C SER A 255 -5.65 6.42 18.15
N PHE A 256 -6.54 7.26 18.66
CA PHE A 256 -6.44 8.72 18.53
C PHE A 256 -7.09 9.44 19.71
N TYR A 257 -6.60 10.66 19.98
CA TYR A 257 -7.18 11.61 20.94
C TYR A 257 -6.66 13.01 20.61
N ALA A 258 -7.31 14.04 21.16
CA ALA A 258 -6.87 15.43 21.02
C ALA A 258 -6.46 16.05 22.36
N GLN A 259 -5.67 17.12 22.28
CA GLN A 259 -5.27 17.99 23.37
C GLN A 259 -5.63 19.43 22.99
N ASP A 260 -6.20 20.20 23.91
CA ASP A 260 -6.51 21.62 23.72
C ASP A 260 -5.34 22.54 24.15
N ASN A 261 -5.54 23.86 24.06
CA ASN A 261 -4.57 24.85 24.50
C ASN A 261 -4.51 25.01 26.04
N ALA A 262 -5.53 24.54 26.77
CA ALA A 262 -5.58 24.44 28.22
C ALA A 262 -4.82 23.22 28.79
N LEU A 263 -4.38 22.33 27.91
CA LEU A 263 -3.72 21.05 28.18
C LEU A 263 -4.65 19.94 28.68
N ASN A 264 -5.97 20.07 28.55
CA ASN A 264 -6.88 18.94 28.77
C ASN A 264 -6.70 17.90 27.67
N LEU A 265 -6.91 16.64 28.02
CA LEU A 265 -6.72 15.49 27.15
C LEU A 265 -8.04 14.76 26.96
N GLU A 266 -8.40 14.52 25.71
CA GLU A 266 -9.50 13.63 25.37
C GLU A 266 -9.15 12.18 25.75
N ASP A 267 -10.16 11.41 26.17
CA ASP A 267 -10.01 9.96 26.31
C ASP A 267 -9.63 9.31 24.97
N THR A 268 -8.76 8.31 25.02
CA THR A 268 -8.31 7.62 23.80
C THR A 268 -9.45 6.87 23.12
N LYS A 269 -9.73 7.25 21.87
CA LYS A 269 -10.65 6.55 20.97
C LYS A 269 -9.90 5.54 20.11
N THR A 270 -10.60 4.49 19.69
CA THR A 270 -10.03 3.43 18.84
C THR A 270 -10.97 3.06 17.70
N ALA A 271 -10.39 2.65 16.58
CA ALA A 271 -11.10 2.09 15.43
C ALA A 271 -10.29 0.92 14.84
N THR A 272 -10.98 -0.14 14.46
CA THR A 272 -10.37 -1.33 13.85
C THR A 272 -10.68 -1.40 12.37
N VAL A 273 -9.67 -1.67 11.53
CA VAL A 273 -9.79 -1.78 10.08
C VAL A 273 -9.08 -3.06 9.63
N LYS A 274 -9.77 -3.96 8.93
CA LYS A 274 -9.18 -5.15 8.32
C LYS A 274 -8.85 -4.86 6.86
N ILE A 275 -7.61 -5.11 6.41
CA ILE A 275 -7.18 -4.81 5.04
C ILE A 275 -6.57 -6.05 4.40
N ASP A 276 -7.02 -6.43 3.21
CA ASP A 276 -6.38 -7.44 2.38
C ASP A 276 -6.30 -7.00 0.92
N THR A 277 -5.09 -6.65 0.48
CA THR A 277 -4.86 -6.14 -0.86
C THR A 277 -4.47 -7.21 -1.88
N LYS A 278 -4.33 -8.49 -1.46
CA LYS A 278 -3.73 -9.55 -2.28
C LYS A 278 -4.64 -10.77 -2.33
N ALA A 279 -4.68 -11.43 -3.48
CA ALA A 279 -5.33 -12.74 -3.57
C ALA A 279 -4.38 -13.84 -3.06
N PRO A 280 -4.90 -15.05 -2.73
CA PRO A 280 -4.07 -16.16 -2.28
C PRO A 280 -2.86 -16.42 -3.17
N SER A 281 -1.67 -16.32 -2.58
CA SER A 281 -0.37 -16.61 -3.17
C SER A 281 0.68 -16.86 -2.07
N PRO A 282 1.79 -17.55 -2.37
CA PRO A 282 2.10 -18.22 -3.64
C PRO A 282 1.41 -19.59 -3.76
N TRP A 283 1.24 -20.03 -5.01
CA TRP A 283 1.03 -21.44 -5.32
C TRP A 283 2.39 -22.14 -5.38
N SER A 284 2.57 -23.29 -4.75
CA SER A 284 3.87 -23.99 -4.68
C SER A 284 3.72 -25.51 -4.55
N ASP A 285 4.84 -26.22 -4.52
CA ASP A 285 4.92 -27.67 -4.22
C ASP A 285 3.98 -28.56 -5.04
N PHE A 286 3.83 -28.27 -6.34
CA PHE A 286 3.07 -29.16 -7.22
C PHE A 286 3.68 -30.55 -7.27
N LYS A 287 2.86 -31.58 -7.06
CA LYS A 287 3.28 -32.99 -7.10
C LYS A 287 2.20 -33.85 -7.77
N ILE A 288 2.66 -34.94 -8.37
CA ILE A 288 1.80 -35.99 -8.91
C ILE A 288 1.91 -37.20 -7.97
N GLY A 289 0.77 -37.74 -7.55
CA GLY A 289 0.72 -38.95 -6.73
C GLY A 289 0.98 -40.23 -7.52
N ASP A 290 1.03 -41.36 -6.82
CA ASP A 290 1.25 -42.66 -7.44
C ASP A 290 0.17 -43.01 -8.47
N GLU A 291 0.60 -43.63 -9.56
CA GLU A 291 -0.28 -44.20 -10.57
C GLU A 291 -1.23 -45.25 -9.96
N LYS A 292 -2.49 -45.21 -10.40
CA LYS A 292 -3.52 -46.17 -10.01
C LYS A 292 -4.03 -46.91 -11.22
N GLY A 293 -3.46 -48.10 -11.45
CA GLY A 293 -3.90 -49.05 -12.47
C GLY A 293 -3.47 -48.73 -13.91
N ASN A 294 -3.23 -47.46 -14.25
CA ASN A 294 -2.67 -47.04 -15.53
C ASN A 294 -1.85 -45.76 -15.39
N ASP A 295 -1.09 -45.45 -16.44
CA ASP A 295 -0.17 -44.32 -16.45
C ASP A 295 -0.87 -42.95 -16.52
N HIS A 296 -2.19 -42.88 -16.67
CA HIS A 296 -2.94 -41.62 -16.80
C HIS A 296 -3.98 -41.48 -15.68
N SER A 297 -3.84 -42.22 -14.58
CA SER A 297 -4.74 -42.16 -13.43
C SER A 297 -3.97 -41.93 -12.14
N PHE A 298 -4.13 -40.76 -11.53
CA PHE A 298 -3.43 -40.37 -10.30
C PHE A 298 -4.08 -39.14 -9.67
N ALA A 299 -3.70 -38.84 -8.43
CA ALA A 299 -4.04 -37.58 -7.75
C ALA A 299 -2.99 -36.51 -8.03
N VAL A 300 -3.40 -35.24 -7.94
CA VAL A 300 -2.52 -34.08 -8.08
C VAL A 300 -2.58 -33.26 -6.79
N PHE A 301 -1.42 -32.79 -6.36
CA PHE A 301 -1.23 -32.00 -5.16
C PHE A 301 -0.66 -30.63 -5.52
N ILE A 302 -1.12 -29.59 -4.83
CA ILE A 302 -0.51 -28.26 -4.91
C ILE A 302 -0.71 -27.53 -3.58
N LYS A 303 0.31 -26.80 -3.12
CA LYS A 303 0.21 -25.94 -1.94
C LYS A 303 -0.22 -24.53 -2.35
N ILE A 304 -0.99 -23.89 -1.48
CA ILE A 304 -1.41 -22.49 -1.59
C ILE A 304 -1.35 -21.85 -0.21
N ALA A 305 -0.97 -20.57 -0.16
CA ALA A 305 -0.93 -19.78 1.05
C ALA A 305 -1.73 -18.48 0.89
N ASP A 306 -2.14 -17.93 2.03
CA ASP A 306 -2.62 -16.56 2.16
C ASP A 306 -2.26 -16.06 3.57
N ALA A 307 -1.34 -15.10 3.65
CA ALA A 307 -0.83 -14.61 4.94
C ALA A 307 -1.62 -13.42 5.50
N ASP A 308 -2.53 -12.83 4.71
CA ASP A 308 -3.22 -11.59 5.02
C ASP A 308 -4.59 -11.89 5.67
N SER A 309 -5.60 -12.30 4.89
CA SER A 309 -6.91 -12.69 5.44
C SER A 309 -7.07 -14.20 5.69
N GLY A 310 -6.20 -15.01 5.10
CA GLY A 310 -6.23 -16.47 5.14
C GLY A 310 -7.23 -17.07 4.17
N LEU A 311 -7.13 -18.38 3.95
CA LEU A 311 -7.95 -19.11 2.99
C LEU A 311 -9.39 -19.33 3.52
N LYS A 312 -10.38 -19.25 2.62
CA LYS A 312 -11.80 -19.51 2.92
C LYS A 312 -12.15 -20.98 2.68
N LYS A 313 -12.70 -21.63 3.69
CA LYS A 313 -13.12 -23.03 3.62
C LYS A 313 -14.34 -23.21 2.71
N GLY A 314 -14.35 -24.32 1.96
CA GLY A 314 -15.48 -24.75 1.13
C GLY A 314 -15.54 -24.04 -0.22
N TYR A 315 -14.53 -23.23 -0.55
CA TYR A 315 -14.39 -22.58 -1.85
C TYR A 315 -13.33 -23.25 -2.72
N GLU A 316 -12.47 -24.08 -2.15
CA GLU A 316 -11.48 -24.86 -2.88
C GLU A 316 -12.15 -25.84 -3.85
N LYS A 317 -11.70 -25.82 -5.10
CA LYS A 317 -12.27 -26.67 -6.15
C LYS A 317 -11.28 -26.82 -7.30
N PHE A 318 -11.51 -27.83 -8.12
CA PHE A 318 -10.73 -28.05 -9.33
C PHE A 318 -11.60 -28.41 -10.53
N GLN A 319 -11.03 -28.24 -11.72
CA GLN A 319 -11.50 -28.82 -12.96
C GLN A 319 -10.28 -29.24 -13.79
N TYR A 320 -10.46 -30.05 -14.83
CA TYR A 320 -9.34 -30.51 -15.65
C TYR A 320 -9.62 -30.42 -17.15
N SER A 321 -8.54 -30.54 -17.91
CA SER A 321 -8.52 -30.60 -19.36
C SER A 321 -7.61 -31.74 -19.81
N VAL A 322 -8.02 -32.46 -20.84
CA VAL A 322 -7.24 -33.58 -21.42
C VAL A 322 -6.69 -33.28 -22.81
N ASP A 323 -6.94 -32.07 -23.31
CA ASP A 323 -6.72 -31.63 -24.68
C ASP A 323 -5.92 -30.33 -24.77
N GLY A 324 -5.04 -30.07 -23.80
CA GLY A 324 -4.16 -28.90 -23.81
C GLY A 324 -4.85 -27.60 -23.39
N GLY A 325 -5.88 -27.68 -22.55
CA GLY A 325 -6.64 -26.53 -22.06
C GLY A 325 -7.73 -26.05 -23.02
N VAL A 326 -8.06 -26.83 -24.06
CA VAL A 326 -9.10 -26.47 -25.04
C VAL A 326 -10.50 -26.61 -24.44
N THR A 327 -10.75 -27.71 -23.74
CA THR A 327 -12.00 -27.92 -22.97
C THR A 327 -11.69 -28.09 -21.49
N TRP A 328 -12.48 -27.40 -20.65
CA TRP A 328 -12.37 -27.44 -19.20
C TRP A 328 -13.63 -28.01 -18.58
N GLY A 329 -13.48 -28.83 -17.56
CA GLY A 329 -14.61 -29.40 -16.83
C GLY A 329 -14.22 -30.68 -16.11
N TYR A 330 -15.17 -31.61 -16.03
CA TYR A 330 -14.91 -32.95 -15.51
C TYR A 330 -15.87 -33.98 -16.10
N TYR A 331 -15.42 -35.24 -16.21
CA TYR A 331 -16.33 -36.36 -16.41
C TYR A 331 -17.00 -36.74 -15.09
N SER A 332 -18.30 -36.99 -15.10
CA SER A 332 -19.06 -37.41 -13.91
C SER A 332 -18.46 -38.64 -13.22
N ASN A 333 -17.73 -39.48 -13.97
CA ASN A 333 -16.89 -40.52 -13.40
C ASN A 333 -15.40 -40.23 -13.63
N LEU A 334 -14.76 -39.68 -12.59
CA LEU A 334 -13.38 -39.18 -12.64
C LEU A 334 -12.33 -40.27 -12.91
N ASP A 335 -12.58 -41.52 -12.50
CA ASP A 335 -11.59 -42.62 -12.57
C ASP A 335 -11.52 -43.33 -13.94
N LYS A 336 -12.45 -43.03 -14.86
CA LYS A 336 -12.61 -43.76 -16.13
C LYS A 336 -12.78 -42.88 -17.36
N CYS A 337 -12.85 -41.56 -17.22
CA CYS A 337 -13.20 -40.66 -18.33
C CYS A 337 -14.47 -41.08 -19.08
N SER A 338 -15.52 -41.39 -18.33
CA SER A 338 -16.78 -41.87 -18.89
C SER A 338 -17.97 -41.18 -18.22
N GLY A 339 -19.14 -41.30 -18.85
CA GLY A 339 -20.34 -40.59 -18.44
C GLY A 339 -20.43 -39.20 -19.07
N ASN A 340 -21.27 -38.34 -18.49
CA ASN A 340 -21.48 -36.99 -19.01
C ASN A 340 -20.29 -36.09 -18.67
N PHE A 341 -19.79 -35.35 -19.65
CA PHE A 341 -18.78 -34.32 -19.42
C PHE A 341 -19.48 -33.01 -19.03
N VAL A 342 -19.21 -32.53 -17.81
CA VAL A 342 -19.77 -31.27 -17.30
C VAL A 342 -18.86 -30.12 -17.74
N ASN A 343 -19.19 -29.50 -18.87
CA ASN A 343 -18.41 -28.40 -19.42
C ASN A 343 -18.37 -27.18 -18.48
N ASN A 344 -17.17 -26.66 -18.22
CA ASN A 344 -16.86 -25.61 -17.22
C ASN A 344 -17.35 -25.94 -15.80
N GLY A 345 -17.63 -27.21 -15.53
CA GLY A 345 -18.02 -27.68 -14.21
C GLY A 345 -16.83 -27.75 -13.27
N TRP A 346 -17.09 -27.46 -12.00
CA TRP A 346 -16.10 -27.58 -10.93
C TRP A 346 -16.41 -28.77 -10.03
N VAL A 347 -15.37 -29.44 -9.55
CA VAL A 347 -15.43 -30.45 -8.50
C VAL A 347 -14.91 -29.80 -7.21
N ALA A 348 -15.75 -29.80 -6.17
CA ALA A 348 -15.37 -29.26 -4.87
C ALA A 348 -14.26 -30.11 -4.23
N LEU A 349 -13.38 -29.44 -3.48
CA LEU A 349 -12.39 -30.05 -2.61
C LEU A 349 -12.77 -29.75 -1.15
N ASP A 350 -12.16 -30.46 -0.20
CA ASP A 350 -12.36 -30.26 1.26
C ASP A 350 -11.00 -30.32 1.96
N ASN A 351 -10.04 -29.56 1.42
CA ASN A 351 -8.65 -29.55 1.88
C ASN A 351 -8.36 -28.42 2.87
N ILE A 352 -9.23 -27.41 2.96
CA ILE A 352 -9.11 -26.29 3.89
C ILE A 352 -9.92 -26.59 5.16
N SER A 353 -9.23 -26.71 6.29
CA SER A 353 -9.86 -27.18 7.53
C SER A 353 -10.80 -26.17 8.19
N TYR A 354 -10.47 -24.87 8.13
CA TYR A 354 -11.20 -23.76 8.75
C TYR A 354 -10.95 -22.44 8.00
N ASP A 355 -11.85 -21.47 8.17
CA ASP A 355 -11.70 -20.12 7.61
C ASP A 355 -10.52 -19.37 8.25
N GLY A 356 -9.69 -18.75 7.43
CA GLY A 356 -8.48 -18.04 7.88
C GLY A 356 -7.26 -18.96 8.02
N ALA A 357 -7.27 -20.14 7.39
CA ALA A 357 -6.08 -20.98 7.32
C ALA A 357 -5.00 -20.29 6.47
N ASN A 358 -3.79 -20.09 7.02
CA ASN A 358 -2.72 -19.39 6.31
C ASN A 358 -2.13 -20.18 5.13
N GLU A 359 -2.31 -21.50 5.13
CA GLU A 359 -1.86 -22.38 4.05
C GLU A 359 -2.72 -23.64 3.97
N ALA A 360 -2.77 -24.24 2.79
CA ALA A 360 -3.39 -25.54 2.55
C ALA A 360 -2.67 -26.28 1.42
N THR A 361 -2.70 -27.61 1.47
CA THR A 361 -2.35 -28.47 0.33
C THR A 361 -3.64 -28.98 -0.30
N LEU A 362 -3.92 -28.55 -1.52
CA LEU A 362 -5.06 -29.04 -2.30
C LEU A 362 -4.68 -30.38 -2.93
N GLU A 363 -5.56 -31.36 -2.79
CA GLU A 363 -5.40 -32.70 -3.35
C GLU A 363 -6.65 -33.03 -4.18
N THR A 364 -6.47 -33.32 -5.46
CA THR A 364 -7.55 -33.89 -6.26
C THR A 364 -7.82 -35.34 -5.83
N PRO A 365 -9.04 -35.86 -5.97
CA PRO A 365 -9.22 -37.32 -6.02
C PRO A 365 -8.37 -37.92 -7.16
N VAL A 366 -8.27 -39.24 -7.20
CA VAL A 366 -7.66 -39.93 -8.35
C VAL A 366 -8.48 -39.62 -9.60
N VAL A 367 -7.87 -38.93 -10.55
CA VAL A 367 -8.46 -38.57 -11.84
C VAL A 367 -7.77 -39.37 -12.94
N ASN A 368 -8.56 -39.97 -13.82
CA ASN A 368 -8.11 -40.52 -15.08
C ASN A 368 -8.13 -39.40 -16.13
N TYR A 369 -7.00 -39.16 -16.80
CA TYR A 369 -6.80 -38.15 -17.84
C TYR A 369 -6.97 -38.71 -19.26
N CYS A 370 -7.75 -39.80 -19.37
CA CYS A 370 -8.33 -40.46 -20.54
C CYS A 370 -7.37 -41.18 -21.48
N ASN A 371 -6.15 -40.71 -21.65
CA ASN A 371 -5.19 -41.33 -22.56
C ASN A 371 -3.74 -40.97 -22.18
N SER A 372 -2.83 -41.84 -22.62
CA SER A 372 -1.38 -41.69 -22.47
C SER A 372 -0.75 -40.78 -23.52
N ALA A 373 -1.52 -39.89 -24.19
CA ALA A 373 -0.99 -38.97 -25.18
C ALA A 373 -0.34 -37.75 -24.50
N TRP A 374 0.75 -38.01 -23.76
CA TRP A 374 1.52 -37.04 -22.99
C TRP A 374 2.29 -35.99 -23.83
N LYS A 375 2.04 -35.95 -25.13
CA LYS A 375 2.47 -34.83 -25.99
C LYS A 375 1.49 -33.66 -25.91
N THR A 376 0.25 -33.93 -25.52
CA THR A 376 -0.78 -32.93 -25.28
C THR A 376 -0.85 -32.73 -23.78
N CYS A 377 -0.66 -31.49 -23.34
CA CYS A 377 -0.74 -31.13 -21.94
C CYS A 377 -2.08 -31.61 -21.34
N LYS A 378 -2.00 -32.42 -20.28
CA LYS A 378 -3.13 -32.70 -19.40
C LYS A 378 -3.08 -31.66 -18.29
N SER A 379 -4.14 -30.90 -18.09
CA SER A 379 -4.13 -29.75 -17.19
C SER A 379 -5.11 -29.89 -16.04
N VAL A 380 -4.73 -29.41 -14.86
CA VAL A 380 -5.63 -29.19 -13.73
C VAL A 380 -5.71 -27.70 -13.48
N ARG A 381 -6.92 -27.18 -13.28
CA ARG A 381 -7.16 -25.81 -12.81
C ARG A 381 -7.70 -25.88 -11.40
N PHE A 382 -6.95 -25.34 -10.45
CA PHE A 382 -7.38 -25.12 -9.07
C PHE A 382 -7.98 -23.73 -8.92
N PHE A 383 -8.91 -23.60 -8.00
CA PHE A 383 -9.50 -22.35 -7.56
C PHE A 383 -9.55 -22.35 -6.03
N VAL A 384 -9.19 -21.22 -5.44
CA VAL A 384 -9.44 -20.92 -4.02
C VAL A 384 -9.92 -19.48 -3.87
N ARG A 385 -10.46 -19.18 -2.70
CA ARG A 385 -10.85 -17.84 -2.26
C ARG A 385 -10.26 -17.57 -0.88
N ASP A 386 -9.88 -16.34 -0.59
CA ASP A 386 -9.52 -15.91 0.77
C ASP A 386 -10.74 -15.43 1.58
N VAL A 387 -10.56 -15.17 2.86
CA VAL A 387 -11.62 -14.68 3.76
C VAL A 387 -12.09 -13.28 3.35
N ALA A 388 -11.22 -12.44 2.80
CA ALA A 388 -11.57 -11.12 2.28
C ALA A 388 -12.41 -11.16 0.99
N GLY A 389 -12.52 -12.32 0.34
CA GLY A 389 -13.33 -12.54 -0.86
C GLY A 389 -12.59 -12.41 -2.19
N ARG A 390 -11.24 -12.41 -2.21
CA ARG A 390 -10.47 -12.44 -3.46
C ARG A 390 -10.25 -13.87 -3.92
N ASP A 391 -10.32 -14.06 -5.23
CA ASP A 391 -10.19 -15.36 -5.87
C ASP A 391 -8.78 -15.54 -6.45
N SER A 392 -8.26 -16.77 -6.35
CA SER A 392 -7.00 -17.17 -6.98
C SER A 392 -7.22 -18.43 -7.78
N LEU A 393 -6.70 -18.44 -9.01
CA LEU A 393 -6.79 -19.53 -9.97
C LEU A 393 -5.40 -20.02 -10.30
N LYS A 394 -5.24 -21.34 -10.46
CA LYS A 394 -3.99 -21.91 -10.92
C LYS A 394 -4.17 -23.07 -11.88
N ASP A 395 -3.66 -22.88 -13.09
CA ASP A 395 -3.50 -23.94 -14.08
C ASP A 395 -2.14 -24.59 -13.92
N ILE A 396 -2.16 -25.92 -13.90
CA ILE A 396 -0.99 -26.76 -13.93
C ILE A 396 -1.07 -27.68 -15.13
N CYS A 397 -0.01 -27.70 -15.92
CA CYS A 397 0.24 -28.73 -16.89
C CYS A 397 0.94 -29.91 -16.21
N ILE A 398 0.26 -31.05 -16.08
CA ILE A 398 0.73 -32.21 -15.32
C ILE A 398 2.05 -32.75 -15.90
N ASN A 399 2.11 -32.87 -17.22
CA ASN A 399 3.29 -33.24 -17.99
C ASN A 399 3.99 -32.01 -18.57
N GLY A 400 3.81 -30.85 -17.93
CA GLY A 400 4.38 -29.59 -18.40
C GLY A 400 5.88 -29.57 -18.21
N PRO A 401 6.61 -28.91 -19.12
CA PRO A 401 8.00 -28.60 -18.88
C PRO A 401 8.15 -27.72 -17.63
N TRP A 402 9.27 -27.90 -16.96
CA TRP A 402 9.72 -27.07 -15.86
C TRP A 402 11.17 -26.70 -16.11
N PHE A 403 11.64 -25.63 -15.49
CA PHE A 403 13.02 -25.20 -15.61
C PHE A 403 13.72 -25.34 -14.27
N ARG A 404 15.03 -25.55 -14.32
CA ARG A 404 15.90 -25.60 -13.15
C ARG A 404 16.98 -24.54 -13.27
N THR A 405 17.34 -23.93 -12.16
CA THR A 405 18.51 -23.08 -12.06
C THR A 405 19.44 -23.59 -10.96
N GLU A 406 20.70 -23.84 -11.30
CA GLU A 406 21.72 -24.33 -10.38
C GLU A 406 22.70 -23.22 -10.02
N ASN A 407 23.07 -23.14 -8.73
CA ASN A 407 23.91 -22.07 -8.16
C ASN A 407 23.42 -20.64 -8.48
N ALA A 408 22.12 -20.48 -8.76
CA ALA A 408 21.53 -19.24 -9.24
C ALA A 408 20.34 -18.78 -8.39
N SER A 409 20.05 -17.49 -8.45
CA SER A 409 18.81 -16.89 -7.94
C SER A 409 17.99 -16.33 -9.11
N ILE A 410 16.67 -16.27 -8.94
CA ILE A 410 15.75 -15.72 -9.94
C ILE A 410 15.23 -14.38 -9.45
N TYR A 411 15.27 -13.37 -10.33
CA TYR A 411 14.66 -12.08 -10.08
C TYR A 411 13.76 -11.67 -11.26
N ALA A 412 12.57 -11.16 -10.97
CA ALA A 412 11.72 -10.54 -11.97
C ALA A 412 11.06 -9.25 -11.46
N ASN A 413 11.02 -8.24 -12.32
CA ASN A 413 10.19 -7.05 -12.12
C ASN A 413 8.68 -7.32 -12.32
N GLY A 414 8.34 -8.50 -12.86
CA GLY A 414 6.98 -9.00 -13.03
C GLY A 414 6.84 -10.40 -12.42
N ALA A 415 5.89 -11.17 -12.91
CA ALA A 415 5.58 -12.48 -12.35
C ALA A 415 6.67 -13.52 -12.69
N ILE A 416 6.86 -14.48 -11.79
CA ILE A 416 7.64 -15.69 -12.05
C ILE A 416 6.66 -16.85 -11.99
N SER A 417 6.57 -17.63 -13.06
CA SER A 417 5.65 -18.77 -13.08
C SER A 417 6.18 -19.92 -13.90
N GLN A 418 5.93 -21.15 -13.44
CA GLN A 418 6.10 -22.35 -14.26
C GLN A 418 4.78 -23.11 -14.44
N GLY A 419 4.66 -23.77 -15.60
CA GLY A 419 3.47 -24.52 -16.00
C GLY A 419 3.43 -25.95 -15.48
N GLY A 420 4.58 -26.63 -15.36
CA GLY A 420 4.71 -27.97 -14.78
C GLY A 420 5.53 -27.99 -13.49
N GLY A 421 5.95 -29.16 -13.03
CA GLY A 421 6.86 -29.29 -11.89
C GLY A 421 7.77 -30.50 -12.00
N GLY A 422 8.94 -30.39 -11.37
CA GLY A 422 10.01 -31.38 -11.39
C GLY A 422 10.13 -32.19 -10.10
N ALA A 423 11.12 -33.07 -10.06
CA ALA A 423 11.51 -33.78 -8.83
C ALA A 423 12.37 -32.93 -7.88
N ASP A 424 13.07 -31.94 -8.42
CA ASP A 424 13.95 -31.03 -7.69
C ASP A 424 13.33 -29.63 -7.56
N ASP A 425 13.97 -28.79 -6.74
CA ASP A 425 13.63 -27.38 -6.67
C ASP A 425 13.90 -26.64 -7.99
N THR A 426 13.01 -25.72 -8.36
CA THR A 426 13.18 -24.86 -9.55
C THR A 426 14.46 -24.04 -9.44
N ALA A 427 14.73 -23.42 -8.28
CA ALA A 427 15.93 -22.62 -8.08
C ALA A 427 16.71 -23.08 -6.86
N SER A 428 18.03 -23.27 -7.00
CA SER A 428 18.90 -23.54 -5.86
C SER A 428 19.03 -22.34 -4.89
N GLY A 429 18.77 -21.11 -5.37
CA GLY A 429 18.93 -19.86 -4.62
C GLY A 429 17.62 -19.15 -4.32
N LEU A 430 17.68 -17.83 -4.17
CA LEU A 430 16.52 -16.98 -3.84
C LEU A 430 15.59 -16.82 -5.05
N ILE A 431 14.29 -16.68 -4.81
CA ILE A 431 13.32 -16.26 -5.82
C ILE A 431 12.69 -14.94 -5.41
N ILE A 432 12.80 -13.92 -6.26
CA ILE A 432 12.34 -12.56 -5.96
C ILE A 432 11.47 -12.06 -7.11
N SER A 433 10.22 -11.71 -6.81
CA SER A 433 9.30 -11.06 -7.75
C SER A 433 8.75 -9.77 -7.16
N ARG A 434 8.52 -8.78 -8.02
CA ARG A 434 7.77 -7.57 -7.63
C ARG A 434 6.26 -7.75 -7.66
N THR A 435 5.79 -8.88 -8.15
CA THR A 435 4.38 -9.26 -8.23
C THR A 435 4.23 -10.65 -7.62
N THR A 436 3.71 -11.62 -8.36
CA THR A 436 3.46 -12.98 -7.91
C THR A 436 4.55 -13.96 -8.37
N VAL A 437 4.80 -14.96 -7.54
CA VAL A 437 5.58 -16.16 -7.80
C VAL A 437 4.62 -17.34 -7.79
N SER A 438 4.68 -18.19 -8.81
CA SER A 438 3.70 -19.25 -8.99
C SER A 438 4.33 -20.54 -9.45
N ASN A 439 4.10 -21.59 -8.66
CA ASN A 439 4.49 -22.97 -8.93
C ASN A 439 5.99 -23.20 -9.05
N VAL A 440 6.84 -22.27 -8.63
CA VAL A 440 8.30 -22.47 -8.56
C VAL A 440 8.71 -22.65 -7.09
N SER A 441 9.78 -23.40 -6.85
CA SER A 441 10.32 -23.62 -5.50
C SER A 441 11.78 -23.19 -5.39
N SER A 442 12.19 -22.85 -4.17
CA SER A 442 13.55 -22.44 -3.83
C SER A 442 14.16 -23.48 -2.88
N GLY A 443 15.36 -23.96 -3.21
CA GLY A 443 16.13 -24.86 -2.32
C GLY A 443 16.61 -24.20 -1.03
N LEU A 444 16.53 -22.86 -0.92
CA LEU A 444 16.72 -22.14 0.34
C LEU A 444 15.41 -21.91 1.12
N GLY A 445 14.27 -22.26 0.53
CA GLY A 445 12.95 -21.95 1.07
C GLY A 445 12.61 -20.46 1.10
N ILE A 446 13.33 -19.62 0.35
CA ILE A 446 13.16 -18.15 0.38
C ILE A 446 12.55 -17.67 -0.94
N ILE A 447 11.28 -17.28 -0.86
CA ILE A 447 10.51 -16.67 -1.94
C ILE A 447 9.99 -15.31 -1.46
N LEU A 448 10.30 -14.25 -2.22
CA LEU A 448 9.89 -12.87 -1.93
C LEU A 448 8.97 -12.36 -3.03
N GLU A 449 7.65 -12.40 -2.80
CA GLU A 449 6.64 -11.76 -3.64
C GLU A 449 6.46 -10.27 -3.28
N TYR A 450 5.89 -9.49 -4.20
CA TYR A 450 5.62 -8.06 -4.02
C TYR A 450 6.82 -7.23 -3.55
N TYR A 451 8.03 -7.63 -3.95
CA TYR A 451 9.27 -6.98 -3.54
C TYR A 451 9.30 -5.52 -3.99
N LYS A 452 9.47 -4.61 -3.03
CA LYS A 452 9.33 -3.16 -3.27
C LYS A 452 10.40 -2.61 -4.23
N HIS A 453 11.62 -3.15 -4.20
CA HIS A 453 12.74 -2.60 -4.95
C HIS A 453 12.77 -3.11 -6.39
N LYS A 454 12.83 -2.14 -7.32
CA LYS A 454 13.06 -2.37 -8.73
C LYS A 454 14.56 -2.50 -8.99
N THR A 455 14.98 -3.56 -9.64
CA THR A 455 16.30 -3.61 -10.29
C THR A 455 16.08 -3.39 -11.78
N ALA A 456 16.99 -2.64 -12.41
CA ALA A 456 17.01 -2.49 -13.86
C ALA A 456 18.42 -2.88 -14.31
N PRO A 457 18.59 -3.96 -15.09
CA PRO A 457 19.88 -4.20 -15.73
C PRO A 457 20.21 -3.02 -16.65
N LEU A 458 21.51 -2.79 -16.89
CA LEU A 458 21.94 -1.77 -17.84
C LEU A 458 21.41 -2.13 -19.24
N SER A 459 20.89 -1.14 -19.95
CA SER A 459 20.48 -1.31 -21.34
C SER A 459 21.66 -1.57 -22.28
N PHE A 460 21.39 -2.10 -23.47
CA PHE A 460 22.38 -2.26 -24.54
C PHE A 460 23.20 -0.99 -24.75
N VAL A 461 22.53 0.17 -24.88
CA VAL A 461 23.18 1.46 -25.13
C VAL A 461 24.09 1.85 -23.97
N GLU A 462 23.64 1.66 -22.73
CA GLU A 462 24.43 1.97 -21.55
C GLU A 462 25.64 1.04 -21.42
N MET A 463 25.48 -0.26 -21.64
CA MET A 463 26.58 -1.23 -21.61
C MET A 463 27.60 -0.94 -22.72
N LEU A 464 27.13 -0.61 -23.94
CA LEU A 464 28.00 -0.27 -25.06
C LEU A 464 28.79 1.02 -24.76
N SER A 465 28.13 2.05 -24.22
CA SER A 465 28.77 3.32 -23.89
C SER A 465 29.84 3.21 -22.79
N LYS A 466 29.71 2.21 -21.90
CA LYS A 466 30.66 1.93 -20.81
C LYS A 466 31.81 1.01 -21.23
N THR A 467 31.67 0.27 -22.32
CA THR A 467 32.68 -0.69 -22.77
C THR A 467 33.78 0.00 -23.57
N LYS A 468 35.04 -0.25 -23.20
CA LYS A 468 36.20 0.30 -23.91
C LYS A 468 36.64 -0.62 -25.05
N ASN A 469 37.22 -0.02 -26.10
CA ASN A 469 37.86 -0.74 -27.22
C ASN A 469 36.92 -1.70 -27.98
N VAL A 470 35.65 -1.33 -28.14
CA VAL A 470 34.69 -2.13 -28.91
C VAL A 470 35.01 -2.01 -30.41
N LEU A 471 35.32 -3.14 -31.05
CA LEU A 471 35.62 -3.20 -32.48
C LEU A 471 34.38 -3.54 -33.29
N THR A 472 34.04 -2.73 -34.28
CA THR A 472 32.93 -3.06 -35.19
C THR A 472 33.36 -4.14 -36.17
N VAL A 473 32.59 -5.22 -36.27
CA VAL A 473 32.83 -6.36 -37.15
C VAL A 473 31.55 -6.75 -37.89
N SER A 474 31.72 -7.41 -39.04
CA SER A 474 30.59 -7.90 -39.86
C SER A 474 30.26 -9.39 -39.63
N SER A 475 31.07 -10.09 -38.84
CA SER A 475 30.93 -11.52 -38.54
C SER A 475 31.44 -11.84 -37.14
N PHE A 476 31.13 -13.03 -36.63
CA PHE A 476 31.53 -13.45 -35.29
C PHE A 476 33.07 -13.45 -35.14
N PRO A 477 33.62 -12.84 -34.08
CA PRO A 477 35.06 -12.66 -33.89
C PRO A 477 35.79 -13.98 -33.58
N ARG A 478 37.10 -14.02 -33.86
CA ARG A 478 37.95 -15.22 -33.65
C ARG A 478 38.85 -15.14 -32.41
N SER A 479 38.87 -14.02 -31.70
CA SER A 479 39.80 -13.74 -30.59
C SER A 479 39.10 -13.05 -29.44
N SER A 480 39.75 -13.03 -28.27
CA SER A 480 39.23 -12.31 -27.10
C SER A 480 39.06 -10.81 -27.37
N GLY A 481 38.00 -10.22 -26.83
CA GLY A 481 37.72 -8.79 -26.96
C GLY A 481 36.24 -8.45 -26.91
N ALA A 482 35.94 -7.15 -27.07
CA ALA A 482 34.59 -6.64 -27.21
C ALA A 482 34.34 -6.22 -28.66
N TYR A 483 33.21 -6.66 -29.21
CA TYR A 483 32.90 -6.50 -30.63
C TYR A 483 31.47 -6.01 -30.83
N LEU A 484 31.24 -5.19 -31.86
CA LEU A 484 29.92 -4.69 -32.23
C LEU A 484 29.54 -5.19 -33.63
N ILE A 485 28.38 -5.84 -33.72
CA ILE A 485 27.74 -6.23 -34.98
C ILE A 485 26.52 -5.32 -35.16
N ASN A 486 26.56 -4.48 -36.20
CA ASN A 486 25.55 -3.45 -36.48
C ASN A 486 24.32 -3.96 -37.24
N ASN A 487 23.96 -5.23 -37.08
CA ASN A 487 22.81 -5.90 -37.69
C ASN A 487 22.39 -7.07 -36.79
N ASP A 488 21.39 -7.84 -37.21
CA ASP A 488 21.04 -9.13 -36.61
C ASP A 488 22.22 -10.12 -36.74
N LEU A 489 22.30 -11.05 -35.78
CA LEU A 489 23.29 -12.12 -35.76
C LEU A 489 22.62 -13.49 -35.70
N THR A 490 22.96 -14.36 -36.65
CA THR A 490 22.54 -15.77 -36.60
C THR A 490 23.74 -16.68 -36.30
N ILE A 491 23.64 -17.45 -35.22
CA ILE A 491 24.58 -18.51 -34.86
C ILE A 491 24.17 -19.81 -35.56
N GLY A 492 24.86 -20.17 -36.64
CA GLY A 492 24.80 -21.47 -37.30
C GLY A 492 25.97 -22.36 -36.90
N SER A 493 26.04 -23.55 -37.51
CA SER A 493 27.02 -24.61 -37.17
C SER A 493 28.49 -24.16 -37.21
N ASN A 494 28.82 -23.22 -38.11
CA ASN A 494 30.18 -22.70 -38.30
C ASN A 494 30.36 -21.24 -37.88
N THR A 495 29.35 -20.61 -37.25
CA THR A 495 29.44 -19.18 -36.89
C THR A 495 30.45 -18.95 -35.79
N VAL A 496 30.45 -19.76 -34.73
CA VAL A 496 31.46 -19.67 -33.65
C VAL A 496 32.71 -20.46 -34.06
N PRO A 497 33.88 -19.81 -34.25
CA PRO A 497 35.10 -20.46 -34.73
C PRO A 497 35.66 -21.47 -33.74
N SER A 498 36.39 -22.48 -34.24
CA SER A 498 37.07 -23.50 -33.42
C SER A 498 38.04 -22.92 -32.40
N GLU A 499 38.67 -21.78 -32.70
CA GLU A 499 39.61 -21.07 -31.84
C GLU A 499 38.92 -20.49 -30.61
N VAL A 500 37.62 -20.17 -30.73
CA VAL A 500 36.78 -19.73 -29.61
C VAL A 500 36.19 -20.94 -28.89
N LYS A 501 35.66 -21.93 -29.62
CA LYS A 501 35.07 -23.15 -29.03
C LYS A 501 36.06 -23.94 -28.20
N ASN A 502 37.24 -24.24 -28.77
CA ASN A 502 38.23 -25.13 -28.17
C ASN A 502 39.36 -24.39 -27.44
N GLY A 503 39.34 -23.06 -27.46
CA GLY A 503 40.39 -22.22 -26.89
C GLY A 503 40.01 -21.61 -25.53
N SER A 504 40.81 -20.63 -25.11
CA SER A 504 40.57 -19.81 -23.92
C SER A 504 40.07 -18.40 -24.27
N ALA A 505 39.51 -18.24 -25.47
CA ALA A 505 39.05 -16.95 -25.96
C ALA A 505 37.82 -16.47 -25.18
N LYS A 506 37.79 -15.17 -24.87
CA LYS A 506 36.74 -14.52 -24.09
C LYS A 506 36.15 -13.38 -24.89
N VAL A 507 34.92 -13.56 -25.35
CA VAL A 507 34.32 -12.71 -26.37
C VAL A 507 33.07 -12.05 -25.82
N VAL A 508 33.01 -10.72 -25.89
CA VAL A 508 31.78 -9.95 -25.68
C VAL A 508 31.29 -9.46 -27.03
N VAL A 509 30.06 -9.83 -27.40
CA VAL A 509 29.44 -9.44 -28.68
C VAL A 509 28.22 -8.58 -28.41
N PHE A 510 28.32 -7.31 -28.79
CA PHE A 510 27.19 -6.39 -28.90
C PHE A 510 26.48 -6.63 -30.23
N VAL A 511 25.21 -7.01 -30.18
CA VAL A 511 24.35 -7.20 -31.36
C VAL A 511 23.32 -6.07 -31.37
N LYS A 512 23.39 -5.19 -32.37
CA LYS A 512 22.49 -4.03 -32.48
C LYS A 512 21.07 -4.41 -32.94
N GLY A 513 20.92 -5.57 -33.58
CA GLY A 513 19.63 -6.15 -33.95
C GLY A 513 19.26 -7.33 -33.06
N ASP A 514 18.59 -8.32 -33.65
CA ASP A 514 18.18 -9.56 -33.00
C ASP A 514 19.28 -10.62 -33.03
N LEU A 515 19.28 -11.53 -32.04
CA LEU A 515 20.17 -12.69 -31.99
C LEU A 515 19.38 -13.98 -32.18
N THR A 516 19.64 -14.69 -33.27
CA THR A 516 19.11 -16.04 -33.49
C THR A 516 20.19 -17.08 -33.22
N VAL A 517 19.96 -17.99 -32.26
CA VAL A 517 20.87 -19.10 -31.95
C VAL A 517 20.32 -20.39 -32.55
N GLY A 518 20.83 -20.77 -33.73
CA GLY A 518 20.38 -21.95 -34.47
C GLY A 518 21.19 -23.22 -34.23
N TYR A 519 22.29 -23.16 -33.46
CA TYR A 519 23.20 -24.28 -33.25
C TYR A 519 23.86 -24.21 -31.87
N ASP A 520 24.27 -25.37 -31.35
CA ASP A 520 24.93 -25.50 -30.04
C ASP A 520 26.24 -24.69 -29.95
N ILE A 521 26.46 -24.11 -28.77
CA ILE A 521 27.70 -23.43 -28.39
C ILE A 521 28.29 -24.20 -27.21
N ASP A 522 29.24 -25.07 -27.52
CA ASP A 522 30.02 -25.84 -26.55
C ASP A 522 31.42 -25.23 -26.46
N LEU A 523 31.77 -24.68 -25.29
CA LEU A 523 33.05 -24.03 -25.04
C LEU A 523 33.93 -24.88 -24.12
N ALA A 524 35.23 -24.85 -24.36
CA ALA A 524 36.21 -25.31 -23.39
C ALA A 524 36.07 -24.52 -22.07
N SER A 525 36.37 -25.15 -20.94
CA SER A 525 36.13 -24.60 -19.58
C SER A 525 36.79 -23.24 -19.28
N SER A 526 37.76 -22.83 -20.08
CA SER A 526 38.47 -21.54 -19.95
C SER A 526 37.97 -20.45 -20.90
N GLY A 527 37.09 -20.79 -21.85
CA GLY A 527 36.45 -19.86 -22.77
C GLY A 527 35.22 -19.20 -22.18
N ALA A 528 34.80 -18.08 -22.77
CA ALA A 528 33.56 -17.42 -22.39
C ALA A 528 33.00 -16.62 -23.57
N ILE A 529 31.69 -16.68 -23.75
CA ILE A 529 30.95 -15.76 -24.62
C ILE A 529 29.90 -15.01 -23.80
N VAL A 530 29.82 -13.71 -24.01
CA VAL A 530 28.75 -12.84 -23.52
C VAL A 530 28.09 -12.14 -24.70
N PHE A 531 26.78 -12.31 -24.85
CA PHE A 531 25.98 -11.57 -25.81
C PHE A 531 25.26 -10.41 -25.11
N ILE A 532 25.34 -9.22 -25.70
CA ILE A 532 24.59 -8.04 -25.28
C ILE A 532 23.77 -7.59 -26.49
N VAL A 533 22.46 -7.78 -26.43
CA VAL A 533 21.56 -7.72 -27.58
C VAL A 533 20.57 -6.58 -27.40
N ALA A 534 20.44 -5.71 -28.40
CA ALA A 534 19.48 -4.60 -28.36
C ALA A 534 18.05 -5.08 -28.67
N GLY A 535 17.92 -6.11 -29.50
CA GLY A 535 16.64 -6.71 -29.88
C GLY A 535 16.30 -7.98 -29.10
N ASP A 536 15.51 -8.84 -29.73
CA ASP A 536 15.07 -10.12 -29.18
C ASP A 536 16.15 -11.21 -29.38
N VAL A 537 16.06 -12.27 -28.56
CA VAL A 537 16.94 -13.43 -28.62
C VAL A 537 16.10 -14.69 -28.82
N ASP A 538 16.33 -15.33 -29.95
CA ASP A 538 15.59 -16.48 -30.45
C ASP A 538 16.49 -17.73 -30.46
N ILE A 539 16.27 -18.67 -29.55
CA ILE A 539 17.07 -19.89 -29.43
C ILE A 539 16.30 -21.07 -30.03
N ALA A 540 16.89 -21.71 -31.04
CA ALA A 540 16.24 -22.75 -31.80
C ALA A 540 15.93 -23.99 -30.96
N ARG A 541 14.78 -24.65 -31.19
CA ARG A 541 14.37 -25.88 -30.49
C ARG A 541 15.39 -27.03 -30.59
N THR A 542 16.18 -27.06 -31.65
CA THR A 542 17.23 -28.07 -31.88
C THR A 542 18.51 -27.81 -31.08
N VAL A 543 18.66 -26.64 -30.47
CA VAL A 543 19.79 -26.34 -29.59
C VAL A 543 19.58 -27.08 -28.27
N THR A 544 20.59 -27.82 -27.84
CA THR A 544 20.61 -28.63 -26.61
C THR A 544 21.69 -28.19 -25.62
N LYS A 545 22.67 -27.39 -26.08
CA LYS A 545 23.74 -26.89 -25.19
C LYS A 545 24.21 -25.48 -25.56
N LEU A 546 24.29 -24.61 -24.55
CA LEU A 546 24.81 -23.24 -24.66
C LEU A 546 25.72 -22.86 -23.48
N ASP A 547 26.98 -22.61 -23.77
CA ASP A 547 27.96 -22.08 -22.81
C ASP A 547 28.12 -20.56 -23.00
N VAL A 548 27.11 -19.79 -22.56
CA VAL A 548 27.01 -18.34 -22.83
C VAL A 548 26.30 -17.58 -21.72
N PHE A 549 26.60 -16.29 -21.61
CA PHE A 549 25.79 -15.34 -20.85
C PHE A 549 25.08 -14.38 -21.81
N ILE A 550 23.77 -14.20 -21.67
CA ILE A 550 22.97 -13.37 -22.56
C ILE A 550 22.30 -12.25 -21.78
N VAL A 551 22.51 -11.02 -22.23
CA VAL A 551 21.77 -9.83 -21.82
C VAL A 551 21.03 -9.28 -23.04
N ALA A 552 19.72 -9.11 -22.94
CA ALA A 552 18.88 -8.59 -23.99
C ALA A 552 18.00 -7.44 -23.48
N ASP A 553 17.93 -6.35 -24.22
CA ASP A 553 16.91 -5.32 -24.01
C ASP A 553 15.52 -5.83 -24.45
N GLY A 554 15.49 -6.79 -25.37
CA GLY A 554 14.30 -7.54 -25.79
C GLY A 554 14.01 -8.79 -24.94
N SER A 555 13.14 -9.63 -25.47
CA SER A 555 12.77 -10.92 -24.89
C SER A 555 13.75 -12.04 -25.29
N ILE A 556 13.81 -13.10 -24.47
CA ILE A 556 14.56 -14.31 -24.77
C ILE A 556 13.56 -15.47 -24.87
N ASP A 557 13.53 -16.18 -26.00
CA ASP A 557 12.68 -17.35 -26.23
C ASP A 557 13.54 -18.59 -26.50
N THR A 558 13.34 -19.66 -25.72
CA THR A 558 14.09 -20.92 -25.84
C THR A 558 13.53 -21.87 -26.92
N THR A 559 12.49 -21.46 -27.63
CA THR A 559 11.68 -22.30 -28.52
C THR A 559 11.53 -21.76 -29.94
N TYR A 560 12.45 -20.94 -30.40
CA TYR A 560 12.44 -20.45 -31.77
C TYR A 560 12.48 -21.61 -32.77
N ASN A 561 11.73 -21.50 -33.89
CA ASN A 561 11.66 -22.43 -35.02
C ASN A 561 11.43 -23.94 -34.70
N GLY A 562 11.28 -24.78 -35.73
CA GLY A 562 11.11 -26.23 -35.59
C GLY A 562 9.67 -26.74 -35.39
N ASN A 563 9.49 -28.07 -35.45
CA ASN A 563 8.21 -28.73 -35.16
C ASN A 563 7.82 -28.50 -33.69
N SER A 564 6.61 -28.92 -33.29
CA SER A 564 6.07 -28.80 -31.91
C SER A 564 6.82 -29.63 -30.84
N LYS A 565 8.09 -30.00 -31.05
CA LYS A 565 8.91 -30.83 -30.18
C LYS A 565 10.23 -30.12 -29.88
N SER A 566 10.58 -30.01 -28.61
CA SER A 566 11.88 -29.50 -28.16
C SER A 566 12.60 -30.57 -27.35
N ASP A 567 13.92 -30.69 -27.53
CA ASP A 567 14.76 -31.41 -26.57
C ASP A 567 15.06 -30.49 -25.38
N SER A 568 15.50 -31.07 -24.25
CA SER A 568 16.01 -30.28 -23.13
C SER A 568 17.24 -29.48 -23.56
N ILE A 569 17.44 -28.32 -22.92
CA ILE A 569 18.63 -27.48 -23.14
C ILE A 569 19.39 -27.26 -21.83
N LEU A 570 20.70 -27.46 -21.89
CA LEU A 570 21.64 -27.04 -20.86
C LEU A 570 22.23 -25.68 -21.22
N ILE A 571 22.05 -24.70 -20.34
CA ILE A 571 22.61 -23.35 -20.46
C ILE A 571 23.61 -23.15 -19.31
N ASN A 572 24.91 -23.23 -19.60
CA ASN A 572 25.95 -22.88 -18.65
C ASN A 572 26.26 -21.38 -18.76
N GLY A 573 25.66 -20.58 -17.87
CA GLY A 573 25.81 -19.14 -17.86
C GLY A 573 24.61 -18.45 -17.21
N GLY A 574 23.96 -17.55 -17.93
CA GLY A 574 22.81 -16.82 -17.39
C GLY A 574 22.07 -16.01 -18.43
N LEU A 575 20.80 -15.72 -18.13
CA LEU A 575 19.87 -15.04 -19.01
C LEU A 575 19.32 -13.79 -18.31
N VAL A 576 19.41 -12.65 -19.00
CA VAL A 576 18.83 -11.38 -18.57
C VAL A 576 18.08 -10.81 -19.75
N GLY A 577 16.77 -10.65 -19.63
CA GLY A 577 15.92 -10.12 -20.70
C GLY A 577 14.77 -9.29 -20.15
N LYS A 578 14.10 -8.55 -21.02
CA LYS A 578 12.81 -7.90 -20.71
C LYS A 578 11.75 -8.93 -20.30
N ALA A 579 11.78 -10.08 -20.96
CA ALA A 579 11.05 -11.29 -20.61
C ALA A 579 11.93 -12.51 -20.96
N VAL A 580 11.83 -13.58 -20.19
CA VAL A 580 12.53 -14.85 -20.46
C VAL A 580 11.48 -15.95 -20.53
N ASN A 581 11.21 -16.42 -21.75
CA ASN A 581 10.18 -17.40 -22.06
C ASN A 581 10.82 -18.80 -22.18
N LEU A 582 10.69 -19.59 -21.11
CA LEU A 582 11.19 -20.96 -21.01
C LEU A 582 10.06 -21.94 -21.37
N SER A 583 9.82 -22.13 -22.67
CA SER A 583 8.60 -22.77 -23.18
C SER A 583 8.80 -24.14 -23.83
N ARG A 584 9.99 -24.75 -23.69
CA ARG A 584 10.33 -26.01 -24.39
C ARG A 584 9.39 -27.14 -24.00
N GLN A 585 8.83 -27.85 -24.97
CA GLN A 585 7.92 -28.98 -24.72
C GLN A 585 8.68 -30.30 -24.93
N ILE A 586 8.90 -31.04 -23.86
CA ILE A 586 9.55 -32.36 -23.86
C ILE A 586 8.51 -33.48 -23.96
N SER A 587 8.90 -34.60 -24.59
CA SER A 587 7.96 -35.62 -25.07
C SER A 587 7.58 -36.72 -24.06
N SER A 588 8.03 -36.63 -22.80
CA SER A 588 7.79 -37.62 -21.75
C SER A 588 6.72 -37.18 -20.73
N LYS A 589 6.05 -38.18 -20.13
CA LYS A 589 4.95 -38.05 -19.16
C LYS A 589 5.32 -37.21 -17.93
N GLN A 590 6.58 -37.30 -17.51
CA GLN A 590 7.20 -36.51 -16.46
C GLN A 590 8.67 -36.50 -16.84
N ALA A 591 9.19 -35.34 -17.24
CA ALA A 591 10.63 -35.26 -17.35
C ALA A 591 11.17 -35.03 -15.95
N THR A 592 11.79 -36.07 -15.41
CA THR A 592 12.69 -35.95 -14.27
C THR A 592 13.75 -34.89 -14.55
N ASP A 593 14.10 -34.72 -15.82
CA ASP A 593 15.01 -33.70 -16.29
C ASP A 593 14.25 -32.41 -16.63
N PRO A 594 14.78 -31.23 -16.29
CA PRO A 594 14.18 -29.97 -16.67
C PRO A 594 14.19 -29.77 -18.20
N ALA A 595 13.22 -29.00 -18.71
CA ALA A 595 13.18 -28.59 -20.11
C ALA A 595 14.26 -27.55 -20.42
N GLU A 596 14.53 -26.67 -19.45
CA GLU A 596 15.63 -25.73 -19.44
C GLU A 596 16.43 -25.87 -18.14
N ASP A 597 17.69 -26.28 -18.25
CA ASP A 597 18.62 -26.37 -17.13
C ASP A 597 19.64 -25.24 -17.21
N ILE A 598 19.56 -24.28 -16.29
CA ILE A 598 20.39 -23.08 -16.30
C ILE A 598 21.39 -23.16 -15.15
N VAL A 599 22.63 -23.51 -15.47
CA VAL A 599 23.71 -23.59 -14.48
C VAL A 599 24.43 -22.26 -14.45
N TRP A 600 24.36 -21.56 -13.32
CA TRP A 600 25.10 -20.32 -13.14
C TRP A 600 26.60 -20.55 -13.25
N ASN A 601 27.21 -19.94 -14.27
CA ASN A 601 28.64 -19.93 -14.46
C ASN A 601 29.20 -18.49 -14.32
N PRO A 602 29.85 -18.15 -13.20
CA PRO A 602 30.33 -16.79 -12.95
C PRO A 602 31.48 -16.36 -13.87
N ASN A 603 32.17 -17.31 -14.54
CA ASN A 603 33.31 -16.99 -15.40
C ASN A 603 32.90 -15.99 -16.51
N HIS A 604 31.73 -16.15 -17.11
CA HIS A 604 31.24 -15.26 -18.16
C HIS A 604 31.10 -13.80 -17.68
N LEU A 605 30.61 -13.59 -16.46
CA LEU A 605 30.39 -12.26 -15.88
C LEU A 605 31.64 -11.62 -15.29
N LEU A 606 32.54 -12.43 -14.71
CA LEU A 606 33.85 -11.92 -14.26
C LEU A 606 34.60 -11.28 -15.44
N TYR A 607 34.55 -11.88 -16.62
CA TYR A 607 35.15 -11.29 -17.82
C TYR A 607 34.39 -10.07 -18.35
N LEU A 608 33.06 -10.06 -18.28
CA LEU A 608 32.30 -8.84 -18.58
C LEU A 608 32.73 -7.68 -17.66
N SER A 609 32.99 -7.94 -16.38
CA SER A 609 33.44 -6.92 -15.42
C SER A 609 34.84 -6.38 -15.72
N GLU A 610 35.75 -7.21 -16.24
CA GLU A 610 37.10 -6.80 -16.68
C GLU A 610 37.02 -5.85 -17.88
N ILE A 611 36.07 -6.08 -18.79
CA ILE A 611 35.88 -5.33 -20.03
C ILE A 611 35.07 -4.04 -19.82
N LEU A 612 34.06 -4.06 -18.95
CA LEU A 612 33.28 -2.88 -18.56
C LEU A 612 34.06 -1.90 -17.68
N GLY A 613 35.11 -2.38 -17.00
CA GLY A 613 35.96 -1.60 -16.11
C GLY A 613 35.24 -1.21 -14.81
N VAL A 614 35.62 -1.80 -13.68
CA VAL A 614 34.95 -1.51 -12.39
C VAL A 614 35.56 -0.28 -11.70
N ARG A 615 34.72 0.66 -11.23
CA ARG A 615 35.03 1.47 -10.05
C ARG A 615 34.77 0.61 -8.81
N LYS A 616 35.80 0.34 -8.01
CA LYS A 616 35.63 -0.21 -6.65
C LYS A 616 34.79 0.77 -5.83
N VAL A 617 33.64 0.33 -5.33
CA VAL A 617 32.98 0.94 -4.18
C VAL A 617 33.43 0.16 -2.95
N VAL A 618 34.15 0.82 -2.06
CA VAL A 618 34.46 0.29 -0.72
C VAL A 618 33.41 0.88 0.21
N TYR A 619 32.53 0.04 0.73
CA TYR A 619 31.68 0.44 1.85
C TYR A 619 32.57 0.47 3.10
N LYS A 620 32.65 1.64 3.73
CA LYS A 620 33.18 1.79 5.08
C LYS A 620 31.98 2.05 5.96
N GLU A 621 31.70 1.18 6.92
CA GLU A 621 30.77 1.51 7.99
C GLU A 621 31.32 2.74 8.74
N LEU A 622 30.45 3.74 8.95
CA LEU A 622 30.74 4.89 9.79
C LEU A 622 30.27 4.63 11.21
#